data_AF-A0A486XQQ3-F1
#
_entry.id   AF-A0A486XQQ3-F1
#
_cell.length_a   1.000
_cell.length_b   1.000
_cell.length_c   1.000
_cell.angle_alpha   90.00
_cell.angle_beta   90.00
_cell.angle_gamma   90.00
#
_symmetry.space_group_name_H-M   'P 1'
#
loop_
_entity.id
_entity.type
_entity.pdbx_description
1 polymer ?
#
loop_
_entity_poly.entity_id
_entity_poly.type
_entity_poly.pdbx_seq_one_letter_code
_entity_poly.pdbx_strand_id
1 'polypeptide(L)'
;MQEILLNIESKEVRYAVLKHGTLYDLIVERKKNRQIAGNIYRGRVTNILHNIQSAFIDINEGENGFIHISDILENTQKFQEIFDMDFEWNHQVSSKQTKQRKETDISKLLKPEQSVLVQVVKEPIGTKGARLTSNISIPGRYLVLLPNTPHRGVSRKIEDPASRDRLKKLIRAFEMPQDMGLICRTASMNASAEMLINEASELLKTWQHIIDQFHKANKPTCLYEESDLIKRAILSAIDKKFERLLVDDHSVYQRCKRMYTKYASEHHLKIELYRDKVPMFERFGAEREIERALRRKIWLPSGGYLFFDRTEAMFTIDVNSGRSQSSTSDVEEALVHINMEAAEEIARQLRLRNIGGLIICDFIDMRSRKNQRRVLERLKEAMKDDSAKCTISGMSEFGLVEMTRQRSRESLTQTMFISCPYCHGSGMIKNHESVSIEIKRALKKLICQQQHFGLKLVTHPELEAYLSQHDKKNLTKLVEGWHAQLSFESNDNLHLNEFQFYSTINGKKLEI
;
A
#
# COMPACT_ATOMS: atom_id res chain seq x y z
N MET A 1 -8.48 -6.30 -26.76
CA MET A 1 -8.02 -7.38 -25.89
C MET A 1 -7.50 -6.84 -24.57
N GLN A 2 -8.36 -6.90 -23.56
CA GLN A 2 -7.98 -6.77 -22.15
C GLN A 2 -8.19 -8.12 -21.48
N GLU A 3 -7.22 -8.56 -20.69
CA GLU A 3 -7.26 -9.86 -20.03
C GLU A 3 -6.65 -9.81 -18.63
N ILE A 4 -7.03 -10.79 -17.81
CA ILE A 4 -6.53 -10.96 -16.45
C ILE A 4 -5.78 -12.28 -16.37
N LEU A 5 -4.60 -12.25 -15.77
CA LEU A 5 -3.81 -13.43 -15.40
C LEU A 5 -3.86 -13.63 -13.89
N LEU A 6 -4.22 -14.83 -13.45
CA LEU A 6 -4.17 -15.26 -12.06
C LEU A 6 -3.13 -16.37 -11.91
N ASN A 7 -1.97 -16.02 -11.34
CA ASN A 7 -0.92 -16.98 -10.99
C ASN A 7 -1.01 -17.37 -9.52
N ILE A 8 -1.17 -18.66 -9.27
CA ILE A 8 -1.42 -19.20 -7.94
C ILE A 8 -0.22 -20.05 -7.50
N GLU A 9 0.45 -19.59 -6.45
CA GLU A 9 1.58 -20.28 -5.83
C GLU A 9 1.27 -20.68 -4.39
N SER A 10 2.09 -21.57 -3.82
CA SER A 10 1.88 -22.10 -2.47
C SER A 10 1.82 -21.02 -1.38
N LYS A 11 2.55 -19.90 -1.56
CA LYS A 11 2.67 -18.80 -0.57
C LYS A 11 2.24 -17.44 -1.13
N GLU A 12 1.91 -17.35 -2.40
CA GLU A 12 1.68 -16.08 -3.10
C GLU A 12 0.59 -16.24 -4.16
N VAL A 13 -0.23 -15.22 -4.32
CA VAL A 13 -1.21 -15.10 -5.40
C VAL A 13 -0.90 -13.81 -6.15
N ARG A 14 -0.72 -13.90 -7.46
CA ARG A 14 -0.43 -12.76 -8.33
C ARG A 14 -1.59 -12.55 -9.30
N TYR A 15 -2.13 -11.34 -9.30
CA TYR A 15 -3.15 -10.87 -10.22
C TYR A 15 -2.52 -9.81 -11.13
N ALA A 16 -2.56 -10.05 -12.44
CA ALA A 16 -2.04 -9.13 -13.44
C ALA A 16 -3.13 -8.78 -14.44
N VAL A 17 -3.23 -7.50 -14.77
CA VAL A 17 -4.09 -7.01 -15.86
C VAL A 17 -3.21 -6.71 -17.05
N LEU A 18 -3.52 -7.32 -18.20
CA LEU A 18 -2.89 -6.96 -19.47
C LEU A 18 -3.84 -6.12 -20.31
N LYS A 19 -3.32 -5.01 -20.86
CA LYS A 19 -3.99 -4.25 -21.93
C LYS A 19 -3.12 -4.35 -23.18
N HIS A 20 -3.67 -4.90 -24.26
CA HIS A 20 -2.95 -5.07 -25.54
C HIS A 20 -1.61 -5.81 -25.38
N GLY A 21 -1.58 -6.86 -24.55
CA GLY A 21 -0.39 -7.67 -24.28
C GLY A 21 0.65 -7.03 -23.36
N THR A 22 0.41 -5.80 -22.87
CA THR A 22 1.31 -5.11 -21.94
C THR A 22 0.75 -5.14 -20.52
N LEU A 23 1.61 -5.39 -19.53
CA LEU A 23 1.25 -5.35 -18.11
C LEU A 23 0.82 -3.92 -17.70
N TYR A 24 -0.43 -3.81 -17.26
CA TYR A 24 -1.11 -2.55 -16.95
C TYR A 24 -1.34 -2.33 -15.45
N ASP A 25 -1.65 -3.40 -14.72
CA ASP A 25 -1.87 -3.39 -13.27
C ASP A 25 -1.39 -4.72 -12.65
N LEU A 26 -0.96 -4.67 -11.40
CA LEU A 26 -0.40 -5.80 -10.68
C LEU A 26 -0.81 -5.76 -9.21
N ILE A 27 -1.24 -6.91 -8.70
CA ILE A 27 -1.48 -7.15 -7.27
C ILE A 27 -0.75 -8.43 -6.89
N VAL A 28 0.11 -8.35 -5.88
CA VAL A 28 0.81 -9.49 -5.30
C VAL A 28 0.33 -9.63 -3.86
N GLU A 29 -0.19 -10.79 -3.50
CA GLU A 29 -0.70 -11.08 -2.17
C GLU A 29 -0.01 -12.33 -1.60
N ARG A 30 0.60 -12.21 -0.42
CA ARG A 30 1.29 -13.33 0.24
C ARG A 30 0.46 -13.88 1.38
N LYS A 31 0.37 -15.20 1.50
CA LYS A 31 -0.49 -15.87 2.50
C LYS A 31 -0.16 -15.54 3.96
N LYS A 32 1.08 -15.14 4.28
CA LYS A 32 1.47 -14.71 5.63
C LYS A 32 1.04 -13.27 5.95
N ASN A 33 0.94 -12.41 4.93
CA ASN A 33 0.50 -11.03 5.05
C ASN A 33 -0.93 -10.96 4.49
N ARG A 34 -1.86 -11.70 5.11
CA ARG A 34 -3.27 -11.66 4.72
C ARG A 34 -3.76 -10.21 4.79
N GLN A 35 -4.47 -9.79 3.75
CA GLN A 35 -5.11 -8.47 3.74
C GLN A 35 -6.27 -8.52 4.73
N ILE A 36 -6.20 -7.72 5.78
CA ILE A 36 -7.25 -7.66 6.81
C ILE A 36 -8.19 -6.46 6.61
N ALA A 37 -7.90 -5.56 5.66
CA ALA A 37 -8.80 -4.46 5.35
C ALA A 37 -10.16 -4.97 4.87
N GLY A 38 -11.22 -4.42 5.46
CA GLY A 38 -12.61 -4.84 5.23
C GLY A 38 -13.08 -5.99 6.12
N ASN A 39 -12.17 -6.75 6.74
CA ASN A 39 -12.54 -7.81 7.66
C ASN A 39 -13.26 -7.26 8.89
N ILE A 40 -14.18 -8.05 9.44
CA ILE A 40 -14.94 -7.73 10.64
C ILE A 40 -14.52 -8.68 11.75
N TYR A 41 -14.21 -8.11 12.91
CA TYR A 41 -13.69 -8.83 14.06
C TYR A 41 -14.59 -8.61 15.27
N ARG A 42 -14.66 -9.63 16.12
CA ARG A 42 -14.90 -9.44 17.55
C ARG A 42 -13.57 -9.00 18.14
N GLY A 43 -13.50 -7.76 18.61
CA GLY A 43 -12.34 -7.22 19.31
C GLY A 43 -12.58 -7.07 20.80
N ARG A 44 -11.51 -6.83 21.55
CA ARG A 44 -11.55 -6.52 22.99
C ARG A 44 -10.81 -5.22 23.26
N VAL A 45 -11.45 -4.29 23.94
CA VAL A 45 -10.84 -3.00 24.30
C VAL A 45 -9.71 -3.26 25.30
N THR A 46 -8.47 -2.90 24.94
CA THR A 46 -7.30 -3.08 25.81
C THR A 46 -6.97 -1.82 26.60
N ASN A 47 -7.04 -0.65 25.96
CA ASN A 47 -6.72 0.62 26.59
C ASN A 47 -7.54 1.77 25.98
N ILE A 48 -7.82 2.79 26.77
CA ILE A 48 -8.58 3.99 26.37
C ILE A 48 -7.71 5.22 26.63
N LEU A 49 -7.55 6.05 25.61
CA LEU A 49 -6.76 7.27 25.63
C LEU A 49 -7.68 8.49 25.54
N HIS A 50 -7.99 9.07 26.69
CA HIS A 50 -8.88 10.23 26.87
C HIS A 50 -8.39 11.45 26.07
N ASN A 51 -7.08 11.71 26.10
CA ASN A 51 -6.46 12.93 25.55
C ASN A 51 -6.66 13.06 24.03
N ILE A 52 -6.71 11.92 23.34
CA ILE A 52 -6.88 11.83 21.88
C ILE A 52 -8.21 11.16 21.50
N GLN A 53 -9.13 11.02 22.46
CA GLN A 53 -10.47 10.45 22.28
C GLN A 53 -10.47 9.13 21.46
N SER A 54 -9.58 8.22 21.82
CA SER A 54 -9.33 6.97 21.07
C SER A 54 -9.14 5.77 21.97
N ALA A 55 -9.31 4.56 21.42
CA ALA A 55 -9.11 3.30 22.14
C ALA A 55 -8.29 2.32 21.31
N PHE A 56 -7.54 1.46 22.00
CA PHE A 56 -6.87 0.31 21.42
C PHE A 56 -7.74 -0.93 21.60
N ILE A 57 -7.82 -1.73 20.53
CA ILE A 57 -8.65 -2.93 20.46
C ILE A 57 -7.78 -4.09 19.99
N ASP A 58 -7.70 -5.12 20.80
CA ASP A 58 -7.12 -6.41 20.44
C ASP A 58 -8.10 -7.15 19.52
N ILE A 59 -7.66 -7.41 18.29
CA ILE A 59 -8.37 -8.22 17.28
C ILE A 59 -7.64 -9.55 17.00
N ASN A 60 -6.58 -9.86 17.76
CA ASN A 60 -5.74 -11.05 17.61
C ASN A 60 -5.03 -11.18 16.24
N GLU A 61 -4.55 -10.05 15.71
CA GLU A 61 -3.83 -9.94 14.41
C GLU A 61 -2.49 -9.20 14.56
N GLY A 62 -1.77 -9.44 15.66
CA GLY A 62 -0.50 -8.78 15.98
C GLY A 62 -0.69 -7.52 16.82
N GLU A 63 -0.32 -6.35 16.30
CA GLU A 63 -0.46 -5.07 17.01
C GLU A 63 -1.92 -4.69 17.22
N ASN A 64 -2.22 -4.07 18.37
CA ASN A 64 -3.58 -3.63 18.68
C ASN A 64 -4.09 -2.62 17.65
N GLY A 65 -5.32 -2.81 17.18
CA GLY A 65 -5.98 -1.85 16.31
C GLY A 65 -6.36 -0.58 17.06
N PHE A 66 -6.50 0.52 16.32
CA PHE A 66 -6.80 1.85 16.83
C PHE A 66 -8.17 2.33 16.32
N ILE A 67 -9.05 2.73 17.24
CA ILE A 67 -10.35 3.35 16.92
C ILE A 67 -10.43 4.75 17.54
N HIS A 68 -10.96 5.71 16.79
CA HIS A 68 -11.24 7.07 17.29
C HIS A 68 -12.74 7.22 17.56
N ILE A 69 -13.12 8.08 18.50
CA ILE A 69 -14.54 8.28 18.89
C ILE A 69 -15.47 8.59 17.71
N SER A 70 -14.98 9.35 16.73
CA SER A 70 -15.75 9.67 15.52
C SER A 70 -15.90 8.52 14.53
N ASP A 71 -15.24 7.38 14.76
CA ASP A 71 -15.49 6.09 14.06
C ASP A 71 -16.40 5.16 14.88
N ILE A 72 -16.74 5.57 16.11
CA ILE A 72 -17.72 4.90 16.99
C ILE A 72 -19.09 5.53 16.82
N LEU A 73 -19.13 6.86 16.89
CA LEU A 73 -20.33 7.64 16.67
C LEU A 73 -20.68 7.65 15.18
N GLU A 74 -21.96 7.54 14.85
CA GLU A 74 -22.43 7.74 13.49
C GLU A 74 -22.01 9.13 13.00
N ASN A 75 -21.17 9.14 11.96
CA ASN A 75 -20.82 10.36 11.27
C ASN A 75 -21.13 10.21 9.78
N THR A 76 -22.34 10.63 9.40
CA THR A 76 -22.84 10.63 8.02
C THR A 76 -21.84 11.30 7.04
N GLN A 77 -21.06 12.30 7.49
CA GLN A 77 -20.01 12.93 6.67
C GLN A 77 -18.85 11.98 6.32
N LYS A 78 -18.44 11.09 7.24
CA LYS A 78 -17.39 10.10 6.94
C LYS A 78 -17.86 9.04 5.95
N PHE A 79 -19.11 8.61 6.04
CA PHE A 79 -19.69 7.72 5.04
C PHE A 79 -19.69 8.36 3.64
N GLN A 80 -19.95 9.67 3.54
CA GLN A 80 -19.84 10.44 2.28
C GLN A 80 -18.42 10.43 1.72
N GLU A 81 -17.42 10.60 2.57
CA GLU A 81 -16.01 10.63 2.18
C GLU A 81 -15.46 9.24 1.80
N ILE A 82 -15.81 8.20 2.56
CA ILE A 82 -15.31 6.83 2.37
C ILE A 82 -15.85 6.23 1.07
N PHE A 83 -17.15 6.39 0.82
CA PHE A 83 -17.82 5.75 -0.32
C PHE A 83 -17.95 6.65 -1.54
N ASP A 84 -17.58 7.93 -1.42
CA ASP A 84 -17.74 8.94 -2.47
C ASP A 84 -19.17 9.00 -3.00
N MET A 85 -20.12 9.42 -2.15
CA MET A 85 -21.56 9.37 -2.45
C MET A 85 -22.34 10.58 -1.96
N ASP A 86 -23.39 10.97 -2.68
CA ASP A 86 -24.37 11.92 -2.15
C ASP A 86 -25.48 11.13 -1.47
N PHE A 87 -25.56 11.28 -0.15
CA PHE A 87 -26.73 10.84 0.59
C PHE A 87 -27.79 11.93 0.46
N GLU A 88 -28.91 11.60 -0.15
CA GLU A 88 -30.08 12.47 -0.09
C GLU A 88 -30.81 12.23 1.21
N TRP A 89 -30.82 13.26 2.05
CA TRP A 89 -31.72 13.33 3.19
C TRP A 89 -33.17 13.26 2.69
N ASN A 90 -33.95 12.32 3.21
CA ASN A 90 -35.39 12.55 3.24
C ASN A 90 -35.63 13.76 4.15
N HIS A 91 -36.23 14.81 3.58
CA HIS A 91 -36.49 16.11 4.20
C HIS A 91 -37.50 16.07 5.38
N GLN A 92 -37.76 14.89 5.98
CA GLN A 92 -38.71 14.69 7.07
C GLN A 92 -38.07 14.23 8.40
N VAL A 93 -36.75 14.01 8.46
CA VAL A 93 -36.05 13.72 9.74
C VAL A 93 -35.14 14.88 10.19
N SER A 94 -35.08 15.98 9.42
CA SER A 94 -34.20 17.11 9.72
C SER A 94 -34.95 18.22 10.46
N SER A 95 -34.85 18.24 11.79
CA SER A 95 -34.86 19.49 12.58
C SER A 95 -34.65 19.31 14.10
N LYS A 96 -34.60 18.08 14.64
CA LYS A 96 -34.42 17.90 16.10
C LYS A 96 -33.08 17.33 16.58
N GLN A 97 -32.26 16.71 15.73
CA GLN A 97 -31.02 16.06 16.20
C GLN A 97 -29.72 16.85 15.97
N THR A 98 -29.73 17.92 15.18
CA THR A 98 -28.52 18.71 14.89
C THR A 98 -28.11 19.68 16.01
N LYS A 99 -28.88 19.78 17.12
CA LYS A 99 -28.65 20.77 18.20
C LYS A 99 -28.19 20.21 19.54
N GLN A 100 -27.90 18.91 19.67
CA GLN A 100 -27.26 18.36 20.87
C GLN A 100 -26.26 17.24 20.53
N ARG A 101 -25.18 17.55 19.80
CA ARG A 101 -23.94 16.79 20.02
C ARG A 101 -23.38 17.24 21.36
N LYS A 102 -23.89 16.68 22.47
CA LYS A 102 -23.13 16.67 23.72
C LYS A 102 -21.79 16.02 23.36
N GLU A 103 -20.67 16.69 23.64
CA GLU A 103 -19.34 16.09 23.59
C GLU A 103 -19.32 14.91 24.57
N THR A 104 -19.72 13.74 24.08
CA THR A 104 -19.61 12.49 24.81
C THR A 104 -18.15 12.08 24.75
N ASP A 105 -17.50 11.99 25.90
CA ASP A 105 -16.16 11.44 26.03
C ASP A 105 -16.16 9.93 25.70
N ILE A 106 -15.12 9.44 25.04
CA ILE A 106 -14.97 8.04 24.65
C ILE A 106 -15.06 7.09 25.85
N SER A 107 -14.64 7.54 27.03
CA SER A 107 -14.70 6.82 28.31
C SER A 107 -16.12 6.47 28.75
N LYS A 108 -17.13 7.18 28.22
CA LYS A 108 -18.55 6.88 28.48
C LYS A 108 -19.12 5.86 27.50
N LEU A 109 -18.47 5.67 26.35
CA LEU A 109 -18.91 4.78 25.28
C LEU A 109 -18.23 3.40 25.35
N LEU A 110 -16.97 3.37 25.77
CA LEU A 110 -16.17 2.15 25.87
C LEU A 110 -15.63 1.97 27.30
N LYS A 111 -15.51 0.70 27.70
CA LYS A 111 -14.82 0.29 28.93
C LYS A 111 -13.67 -0.67 28.59
N PRO A 112 -12.58 -0.70 29.38
CA PRO A 112 -11.56 -1.74 29.27
C PRO A 112 -12.17 -3.14 29.36
N GLU A 113 -11.61 -4.10 28.64
CA GLU A 113 -12.08 -5.48 28.49
C GLU A 113 -13.45 -5.67 27.83
N GLN A 114 -14.12 -4.58 27.41
CA GLN A 114 -15.37 -4.66 26.67
C GLN A 114 -15.15 -5.32 25.31
N SER A 115 -16.02 -6.28 24.98
CA SER A 115 -16.06 -6.86 23.63
C SER A 115 -16.79 -5.93 22.68
N VAL A 116 -16.20 -5.69 21.51
CA VAL A 116 -16.70 -4.74 20.51
C VAL A 116 -16.67 -5.36 19.12
N LEU A 117 -17.65 -5.03 18.29
CA LEU A 117 -17.68 -5.41 16.88
C LEU A 117 -17.02 -4.29 16.07
N VAL A 118 -15.96 -4.62 15.34
CA VAL A 118 -15.16 -3.64 14.59
C VAL A 118 -14.79 -4.13 13.20
N GLN A 119 -14.71 -3.21 12.26
CA GLN A 119 -14.22 -3.44 10.91
C GLN A 119 -12.88 -2.74 10.71
N VAL A 120 -11.95 -3.39 10.00
CA VAL A 120 -10.68 -2.78 9.62
C VAL A 120 -10.89 -1.85 8.42
N VAL A 121 -10.57 -0.57 8.57
CA VAL A 121 -10.62 0.44 7.50
C VAL A 121 -9.28 0.58 6.80
N LYS A 122 -8.19 0.51 7.57
CA LYS A 122 -6.81 0.57 7.03
C LYS A 122 -5.98 -0.51 7.68
N GLU A 123 -5.17 -1.17 6.86
CA GLU A 123 -4.21 -2.19 7.30
C GLU A 123 -3.17 -1.60 8.27
N PRO A 124 -2.55 -2.43 9.13
CA PRO A 124 -1.40 -2.02 9.91
C PRO A 124 -0.26 -1.64 8.95
N ILE A 125 0.45 -0.56 9.26
CA ILE A 125 1.57 -0.08 8.45
C ILE A 125 2.77 0.14 9.36
N GLY A 126 3.82 -0.67 9.15
CA GLY A 126 5.01 -0.66 9.98
C GLY A 126 4.67 -1.06 11.41
N THR A 127 4.95 -0.19 12.38
CA THR A 127 4.67 -0.41 13.80
C THR A 127 3.29 0.08 14.24
N LYS A 128 2.53 0.72 13.35
CA LYS A 128 1.18 1.22 13.67
C LYS A 128 0.16 0.12 13.40
N GLY A 129 -0.61 -0.25 14.43
CA GLY A 129 -1.73 -1.18 14.31
C GLY A 129 -2.82 -0.70 13.34
N ALA A 130 -3.74 -1.61 13.00
CA ALA A 130 -4.80 -1.36 12.03
C ALA A 130 -5.75 -0.23 12.46
N ARG A 131 -6.28 0.57 11.52
CA ARG A 131 -7.34 1.54 11.84
C ARG A 131 -8.70 0.85 11.79
N LEU A 132 -9.48 1.01 12.86
CA LEU A 132 -10.77 0.35 13.05
C LEU A 132 -11.94 1.33 13.01
N THR A 133 -13.15 0.79 12.79
CA THR A 133 -14.44 1.49 12.88
C THR A 133 -15.51 0.55 13.44
N SER A 134 -16.51 1.06 14.17
CA SER A 134 -17.71 0.28 14.53
C SER A 134 -18.86 0.49 13.53
N ASN A 135 -18.67 1.41 12.59
CA ASN A 135 -19.57 1.64 11.47
C ASN A 135 -19.32 0.57 10.40
N ILE A 136 -19.90 -0.61 10.61
CA ILE A 136 -19.71 -1.78 9.75
C ILE A 136 -20.33 -1.53 8.38
N SER A 137 -19.67 -2.02 7.34
CA SER A 137 -20.19 -2.06 5.97
C SER A 137 -19.83 -3.40 5.31
N ILE A 138 -20.78 -4.03 4.64
CA ILE A 138 -20.55 -5.32 3.96
C ILE A 138 -20.76 -5.10 2.46
N PRO A 139 -19.68 -5.08 1.67
CA PRO A 139 -19.76 -4.85 0.23
C PRO A 139 -20.16 -6.13 -0.52
N GLY A 140 -21.25 -6.03 -1.28
CA GLY A 140 -21.53 -6.87 -2.44
C GLY A 140 -20.91 -6.29 -3.71
N ARG A 141 -21.26 -6.91 -4.85
CA ARG A 141 -20.92 -6.41 -6.19
C ARG A 141 -21.71 -5.15 -6.53
N TYR A 142 -23.03 -5.17 -6.33
CA TYR A 142 -23.92 -4.05 -6.64
C TYR A 142 -24.25 -3.22 -5.40
N LEU A 143 -24.47 -3.86 -4.26
CA LEU A 143 -24.93 -3.20 -3.04
C LEU A 143 -23.84 -3.16 -1.98
N VAL A 144 -23.91 -2.19 -1.07
CA VAL A 144 -23.21 -2.24 0.21
C VAL A 144 -24.26 -2.17 1.31
N LEU A 145 -24.25 -3.17 2.20
CA LEU A 145 -25.11 -3.21 3.37
C LEU A 145 -24.50 -2.38 4.49
N LEU A 146 -25.32 -1.51 5.09
CA LEU A 146 -25.01 -0.74 6.29
C LEU A 146 -25.90 -1.26 7.43
N PRO A 147 -25.44 -2.23 8.24
CA PRO A 147 -26.30 -2.83 9.26
C PRO A 147 -26.58 -1.91 10.46
N ASN A 148 -25.73 -0.92 10.71
CA ASN A 148 -25.82 -0.06 11.90
C ASN A 148 -26.41 1.32 11.59
N THR A 149 -26.88 1.55 10.37
CA THR A 149 -27.30 2.88 9.92
C THR A 149 -28.40 2.75 8.85
N PRO A 150 -29.55 3.44 8.98
CA PRO A 150 -30.66 3.35 8.03
C PRO A 150 -30.42 4.07 6.69
N HIS A 151 -29.19 4.51 6.43
CA HIS A 151 -28.87 5.33 5.27
C HIS A 151 -29.01 4.56 3.96
N ARG A 152 -29.75 5.16 3.02
CA ARG A 152 -29.95 4.63 1.66
C ARG A 152 -29.35 5.59 0.65
N GLY A 153 -28.49 5.11 -0.24
CA GLY A 153 -27.71 5.97 -1.13
C GLY A 153 -27.36 5.35 -2.47
N VAL A 154 -26.89 6.18 -3.40
CA VAL A 154 -26.40 5.79 -4.72
C VAL A 154 -25.03 6.45 -4.93
N SER A 155 -24.07 5.72 -5.49
CA SER A 155 -22.71 6.21 -5.72
C SER A 155 -22.65 7.51 -6.55
N ARG A 156 -21.75 8.45 -6.21
CA ARG A 156 -21.52 9.68 -7.02
C ARG A 156 -20.99 9.39 -8.41
N LYS A 157 -20.26 8.28 -8.57
CA LYS A 157 -19.69 7.85 -9.85
C LYS A 157 -20.76 7.51 -10.90
N ILE A 158 -22.03 7.40 -10.49
CA ILE A 158 -23.17 7.28 -11.39
C ILE A 158 -23.65 8.69 -11.72
N GLU A 159 -23.10 9.23 -12.81
CA GLU A 159 -23.40 10.58 -13.31
C GLU A 159 -24.73 10.64 -14.07
N ASP A 160 -25.17 9.51 -14.67
CA ASP A 160 -26.42 9.44 -15.42
C ASP A 160 -27.66 9.69 -14.54
N PRO A 161 -28.40 10.80 -14.74
CA PRO A 161 -29.53 11.16 -13.88
C PRO A 161 -30.67 10.12 -13.92
N ALA A 162 -30.92 9.51 -15.09
CA ALA A 162 -32.01 8.56 -15.27
C ALA A 162 -31.77 7.25 -14.50
N SER A 163 -30.56 6.67 -14.65
CA SER A 163 -30.15 5.50 -13.89
C SER A 163 -30.15 5.76 -12.39
N ARG A 164 -29.72 6.96 -11.98
CA ARG A 164 -29.69 7.35 -10.56
C ARG A 164 -31.09 7.45 -9.95
N ASP A 165 -32.04 8.06 -10.65
CA ASP A 165 -33.44 8.13 -10.19
C ASP A 165 -34.09 6.74 -10.11
N ARG A 166 -33.85 5.89 -11.12
CA ARG A 166 -34.29 4.48 -11.12
C ARG A 166 -33.80 3.73 -9.87
N LEU A 167 -32.48 3.81 -9.60
CA LEU A 167 -31.87 3.13 -8.46
C LEU A 167 -32.37 3.68 -7.11
N LYS A 168 -32.58 4.99 -7.00
CA LYS A 168 -33.18 5.60 -5.80
C LYS A 168 -34.58 5.07 -5.53
N LYS A 169 -35.43 5.00 -6.56
CA LYS A 169 -36.80 4.45 -6.46
C LYS A 169 -36.76 2.99 -6.00
N LEU A 170 -35.90 2.18 -6.61
CA LEU A 170 -35.73 0.77 -6.23
C LEU A 170 -35.27 0.62 -4.78
N ILE A 171 -34.16 1.25 -4.38
CA ILE A 171 -33.63 1.14 -3.01
C ILE A 171 -34.65 1.63 -1.98
N ARG A 172 -35.48 2.63 -2.28
CA ARG A 172 -36.54 3.08 -1.37
C ARG A 172 -37.68 2.07 -1.24
N ALA A 173 -38.00 1.35 -2.30
CA ALA A 173 -39.03 0.31 -2.31
C ALA A 173 -38.61 -0.97 -1.57
N PHE A 174 -37.31 -1.18 -1.34
CA PHE A 174 -36.82 -2.31 -0.57
C PHE A 174 -37.28 -2.27 0.90
N GLU A 175 -37.95 -3.33 1.33
CA GLU A 175 -38.17 -3.58 2.75
C GLU A 175 -36.85 -4.01 3.39
N MET A 176 -36.40 -3.24 4.38
CA MET A 176 -35.21 -3.55 5.17
C MET A 176 -35.61 -3.72 6.62
N PRO A 177 -34.94 -4.60 7.37
CA PRO A 177 -35.04 -4.63 8.83
C PRO A 177 -34.81 -3.22 9.42
N GLN A 178 -35.45 -2.92 10.55
CA GLN A 178 -35.30 -1.62 11.21
C GLN A 178 -33.82 -1.28 11.44
N ASP A 179 -33.46 -0.03 11.19
CA ASP A 179 -32.12 0.56 11.35
C ASP A 179 -31.03 0.11 10.36
N MET A 180 -31.37 -0.62 9.29
CA MET A 180 -30.42 -1.00 8.23
C MET A 180 -30.56 -0.18 6.93
N GLY A 181 -29.41 0.05 6.29
CA GLY A 181 -29.27 0.86 5.08
C GLY A 181 -28.64 0.09 3.92
N LEU A 182 -28.79 0.63 2.71
CA LEU A 182 -28.24 0.07 1.48
C LEU A 182 -27.69 1.15 0.57
N ILE A 183 -26.56 0.85 -0.05
CA ILE A 183 -25.90 1.72 -1.00
C ILE A 183 -25.79 1.02 -2.36
N CYS A 184 -26.22 1.67 -3.43
CA CYS A 184 -25.94 1.21 -4.80
C CYS A 184 -24.54 1.65 -5.27
N ARG A 185 -23.77 0.69 -5.76
CA ARG A 185 -22.46 0.85 -6.39
C ARG A 185 -22.61 1.10 -7.89
N THR A 186 -21.52 1.45 -8.56
CA THR A 186 -21.49 1.67 -10.01
C THR A 186 -21.98 0.46 -10.81
N ALA A 187 -21.69 -0.76 -10.36
CA ALA A 187 -22.16 -1.98 -11.01
C ALA A 187 -23.70 -2.12 -11.02
N SER A 188 -24.42 -1.47 -10.08
CA SER A 188 -25.88 -1.52 -10.00
C SER A 188 -26.58 -0.90 -11.21
N MET A 189 -25.90 -0.04 -11.98
CA MET A 189 -26.51 0.66 -13.13
C MET A 189 -27.17 -0.31 -14.11
N ASN A 190 -26.52 -1.45 -14.36
CA ASN A 190 -26.96 -2.46 -15.31
C ASN A 190 -27.69 -3.64 -14.66
N ALA A 191 -27.83 -3.62 -13.33
CA ALA A 191 -28.47 -4.71 -12.59
C ALA A 191 -30.00 -4.62 -12.69
N SER A 192 -30.65 -5.79 -12.81
CA SER A 192 -32.09 -5.94 -12.69
C SER A 192 -32.52 -5.81 -11.22
N ALA A 193 -33.80 -5.52 -10.99
CA ALA A 193 -34.33 -5.45 -9.62
C ALA A 193 -34.16 -6.78 -8.88
N GLU A 194 -34.37 -7.91 -9.57
CA GLU A 194 -34.20 -9.26 -9.00
C GLU A 194 -32.77 -9.53 -8.55
N MET A 195 -31.76 -9.13 -9.33
CA MET A 195 -30.35 -9.26 -8.95
C MET A 195 -30.02 -8.46 -7.69
N LEU A 196 -30.55 -7.23 -7.59
CA LEU A 196 -30.38 -6.40 -6.39
C LEU A 196 -31.08 -7.04 -5.18
N ILE A 197 -32.27 -7.64 -5.36
CA ILE A 197 -33.01 -8.31 -4.28
C ILE A 197 -32.26 -9.54 -3.76
N ASN A 198 -31.76 -10.36 -4.69
CA ASN A 198 -31.00 -11.55 -4.36
C ASN A 198 -29.71 -11.17 -3.60
N GLU A 199 -28.98 -10.15 -4.06
CA GLU A 199 -27.77 -9.71 -3.36
C GLU A 199 -28.07 -9.09 -1.99
N ALA A 200 -29.10 -8.25 -1.86
CA ALA A 200 -29.52 -7.70 -0.57
C ALA A 200 -29.82 -8.82 0.44
N SER A 201 -30.51 -9.87 -0.01
CA SER A 201 -30.83 -11.05 0.80
C SER A 201 -29.57 -11.83 1.20
N GLU A 202 -28.59 -12.00 0.30
CA GLU A 202 -27.29 -12.62 0.61
C GLU A 202 -26.49 -11.80 1.64
N LEU A 203 -26.49 -10.47 1.51
CA LEU A 203 -25.81 -9.58 2.45
C LEU A 203 -26.45 -9.63 3.85
N LEU A 204 -27.79 -9.66 3.93
CA LEU A 204 -28.50 -9.81 5.20
C LEU A 204 -28.22 -11.15 5.88
N LYS A 205 -28.17 -12.25 5.13
CA LYS A 205 -27.75 -13.56 5.65
C LYS A 205 -26.32 -13.55 6.17
N THR A 206 -25.42 -12.88 5.43
CA THR A 206 -24.03 -12.70 5.85
C THR A 206 -23.94 -11.93 7.16
N TRP A 207 -24.73 -10.86 7.30
CA TRP A 207 -24.82 -10.09 8.54
C TRP A 207 -25.33 -10.91 9.73
N GLN A 208 -26.41 -11.68 9.54
CA GLN A 208 -26.94 -12.58 10.57
C GLN A 208 -25.86 -13.58 11.02
N HIS A 209 -25.13 -14.16 10.08
CA HIS A 209 -24.02 -15.07 10.39
C HIS A 209 -22.93 -14.40 11.24
N ILE A 210 -22.55 -13.16 10.91
CA ILE A 210 -21.54 -12.38 11.67
C ILE A 210 -22.01 -12.17 13.12
N ILE A 211 -23.27 -11.78 13.31
CA ILE A 211 -23.84 -11.56 14.65
C ILE A 211 -23.91 -12.85 15.45
N ASP A 212 -24.34 -13.96 14.84
CA ASP A 212 -24.36 -15.26 15.49
C ASP A 212 -22.96 -15.70 15.95
N GLN A 213 -21.93 -15.50 15.10
CA GLN A 213 -20.55 -15.78 15.46
C GLN A 213 -20.04 -14.84 16.56
N PHE A 214 -20.42 -13.56 16.52
CA PHE A 214 -20.06 -12.59 17.55
C PHE A 214 -20.55 -13.05 18.92
N HIS A 215 -21.79 -13.54 19.03
CA HIS A 215 -22.34 -14.02 20.31
C HIS A 215 -21.77 -15.37 20.75
N LYS A 216 -21.38 -16.24 19.82
CA LYS A 216 -20.76 -17.55 20.12
C LYS A 216 -19.30 -17.42 20.56
N ALA A 217 -18.57 -16.43 20.05
CA ALA A 217 -17.17 -16.25 20.33
C ALA A 217 -16.91 -15.55 21.67
N ASN A 218 -16.01 -16.10 22.47
CA ASN A 218 -15.61 -15.53 23.77
C ASN A 218 -14.24 -14.83 23.72
N LYS A 219 -13.51 -14.95 22.61
CA LYS A 219 -12.17 -14.38 22.42
C LYS A 219 -12.16 -13.50 21.16
N PRO A 220 -11.18 -12.59 21.03
CA PRO A 220 -11.02 -11.84 19.79
C PRO A 220 -10.83 -12.78 18.60
N THR A 221 -11.62 -12.60 17.55
CA THR A 221 -11.61 -13.50 16.39
C THR A 221 -12.17 -12.82 15.15
N CYS A 222 -11.73 -13.28 13.98
CA CYS A 222 -12.27 -12.85 12.70
C CYS A 222 -13.66 -13.47 12.49
N LEU A 223 -14.66 -12.62 12.26
CA LEU A 223 -16.06 -13.03 12.03
C LEU A 223 -16.42 -13.03 10.56
N TYR A 224 -15.77 -12.17 9.78
CA TYR A 224 -15.93 -12.07 8.34
C TYR A 224 -14.61 -11.65 7.70
N GLU A 225 -14.17 -12.45 6.74
CA GLU A 225 -13.01 -12.17 5.89
C GLU A 225 -13.51 -11.56 4.59
N GLU A 226 -13.07 -10.33 4.29
CA GLU A 226 -13.40 -9.65 3.05
C GLU A 226 -12.81 -10.40 1.86
N SER A 227 -13.47 -10.26 0.72
CA SER A 227 -13.28 -11.05 -0.49
C SER A 227 -11.81 -11.24 -0.92
N ASP A 228 -11.35 -12.49 -0.93
CA ASP A 228 -10.07 -12.95 -1.50
C ASP A 228 -9.82 -12.38 -2.92
N LEU A 229 -8.55 -12.18 -3.29
CA LEU A 229 -8.08 -11.67 -4.59
C LEU A 229 -8.76 -12.37 -5.78
N ILE A 230 -9.05 -13.66 -5.67
CA ILE A 230 -9.78 -14.43 -6.70
C ILE A 230 -11.19 -13.87 -6.95
N LYS A 231 -11.95 -13.55 -5.89
CA LYS A 231 -13.28 -12.95 -6.02
C LYS A 231 -13.19 -11.57 -6.66
N ARG A 232 -12.24 -10.75 -6.19
CA ARG A 232 -11.98 -9.41 -6.75
C ARG A 232 -11.63 -9.47 -8.24
N ALA A 233 -10.83 -10.46 -8.64
CA ALA A 233 -10.45 -10.66 -10.03
C ALA A 233 -11.66 -10.93 -10.93
N ILE A 234 -12.58 -11.81 -10.51
CA ILE A 234 -13.79 -12.12 -11.29
C ILE A 234 -14.72 -10.91 -11.36
N LEU A 235 -14.97 -10.24 -10.24
CA LEU A 235 -15.83 -9.06 -10.22
C LEU A 235 -15.25 -7.95 -11.11
N SER A 236 -13.93 -7.72 -11.03
CA SER A 236 -13.26 -6.76 -11.90
C SER A 236 -13.33 -7.17 -13.38
N ALA A 237 -13.17 -8.47 -13.67
CA ALA A 237 -13.32 -9.03 -15.01
C ALA A 237 -14.66 -8.67 -15.64
N ILE A 238 -15.74 -8.81 -14.87
CA ILE A 238 -17.10 -8.55 -15.33
C ILE A 238 -17.37 -7.04 -15.42
N ASP A 239 -17.09 -6.29 -14.35
CA ASP A 239 -17.46 -4.87 -14.26
C ASP A 239 -16.71 -4.00 -15.29
N LYS A 240 -15.45 -4.34 -15.60
CA LYS A 240 -14.64 -3.68 -16.63
C LYS A 240 -14.74 -4.35 -18.00
N LYS A 241 -15.60 -5.36 -18.17
CA LYS A 241 -15.85 -6.08 -19.43
C LYS A 241 -14.59 -6.68 -20.07
N PHE A 242 -13.75 -7.33 -19.28
CA PHE A 242 -12.57 -8.06 -19.76
C PHE A 242 -12.97 -9.25 -20.64
N GLU A 243 -12.16 -9.54 -21.67
CA GLU A 243 -12.46 -10.61 -22.63
C GLU A 243 -12.10 -12.00 -22.05
N ARG A 244 -11.00 -12.07 -21.29
CA ARG A 244 -10.43 -13.33 -20.80
C ARG A 244 -9.92 -13.25 -19.36
N LEU A 245 -10.16 -14.31 -18.60
CA LEU A 245 -9.54 -14.61 -17.31
C LEU A 245 -8.76 -15.93 -17.43
N LEU A 246 -7.45 -15.88 -17.32
CA LEU A 246 -6.57 -17.03 -17.43
C LEU A 246 -6.02 -17.39 -16.04
N VAL A 247 -6.17 -18.65 -15.64
CA VAL A 247 -5.78 -19.15 -14.31
C VAL A 247 -4.85 -20.33 -14.50
N ASP A 248 -3.75 -20.43 -13.75
CA ASP A 248 -2.80 -21.55 -13.85
C ASP A 248 -2.99 -22.69 -12.84
N ASP A 249 -3.86 -22.50 -11.84
CA ASP A 249 -4.24 -23.56 -10.92
C ASP A 249 -5.65 -24.10 -11.20
N HIS A 250 -5.77 -25.43 -11.24
CA HIS A 250 -7.02 -26.11 -11.55
C HIS A 250 -8.09 -25.89 -10.47
N SER A 251 -7.71 -25.89 -9.18
CA SER A 251 -8.67 -25.73 -8.08
C SER A 251 -9.28 -24.32 -8.09
N VAL A 252 -8.46 -23.31 -8.33
CA VAL A 252 -8.87 -21.91 -8.46
C VAL A 252 -9.69 -21.70 -9.73
N TYR A 253 -9.30 -22.32 -10.85
CA TYR A 253 -10.08 -22.28 -12.08
C TYR A 253 -11.53 -22.77 -11.87
N GLN A 254 -11.72 -23.91 -11.19
CA GLN A 254 -13.05 -24.43 -10.88
C GLN A 254 -13.82 -23.50 -9.93
N ARG A 255 -13.13 -22.93 -8.94
CA ARG A 255 -13.71 -21.91 -8.05
C ARG A 255 -14.19 -20.70 -8.85
N CYS A 256 -13.39 -20.21 -9.81
CA CYS A 256 -13.76 -19.07 -10.65
C CYS A 256 -15.01 -19.35 -11.49
N LYS A 257 -15.11 -20.53 -12.12
CA LYS A 257 -16.30 -20.93 -12.88
C LYS A 257 -17.57 -20.96 -12.04
N ARG A 258 -17.51 -21.56 -10.84
CA ARG A 258 -18.66 -21.60 -9.92
C ARG A 258 -19.13 -20.20 -9.54
N MET A 259 -18.20 -19.29 -9.25
CA MET A 259 -18.52 -17.91 -8.89
C MET A 259 -19.10 -17.12 -10.06
N TYR A 260 -18.55 -17.29 -11.26
CA TYR A 260 -19.01 -16.61 -12.47
C TYR A 260 -20.39 -17.07 -12.94
N THR A 261 -20.83 -18.29 -12.58
CA THR A 261 -22.14 -18.84 -12.99
C THR A 261 -23.30 -17.90 -12.66
N LYS A 262 -23.24 -17.20 -11.52
CA LYS A 262 -24.26 -16.21 -11.10
C LYS A 262 -24.35 -14.99 -12.02
N TYR A 263 -23.29 -14.68 -12.77
CA TYR A 263 -23.15 -13.46 -13.57
C TYR A 263 -23.01 -13.75 -15.07
N ALA A 264 -23.17 -15.00 -15.48
CA ALA A 264 -22.94 -15.44 -16.85
C ALA A 264 -23.85 -14.75 -17.89
N SER A 265 -25.02 -14.29 -17.48
CA SER A 265 -25.97 -13.59 -18.34
C SER A 265 -25.61 -12.12 -18.62
N GLU A 266 -24.73 -11.50 -17.82
CA GLU A 266 -24.41 -10.07 -17.95
C GLU A 266 -23.25 -9.78 -18.91
N HIS A 267 -22.20 -10.60 -18.85
CA HIS A 267 -20.99 -10.39 -19.63
C HIS A 267 -20.37 -11.72 -19.98
N HIS A 268 -20.03 -11.91 -21.26
CA HIS A 268 -19.35 -13.11 -21.73
C HIS A 268 -17.86 -13.04 -21.38
N LEU A 269 -17.47 -13.66 -20.27
CA LEU A 269 -16.09 -13.75 -19.81
C LEU A 269 -15.53 -15.15 -20.12
N LYS A 270 -14.45 -15.21 -20.91
CA LYS A 270 -13.78 -16.48 -21.20
C LYS A 270 -12.86 -16.86 -20.04
N ILE A 271 -13.27 -17.80 -19.20
CA ILE A 271 -12.44 -18.34 -18.12
C ILE A 271 -11.69 -19.58 -18.63
N GLU A 272 -10.37 -19.50 -18.71
CA GLU A 272 -9.48 -20.55 -19.24
C GLU A 272 -8.48 -21.03 -18.19
N LEU A 273 -8.15 -22.32 -18.26
CA LEU A 273 -7.05 -22.91 -17.49
C LEU A 273 -5.81 -22.88 -18.35
N TYR A 274 -4.75 -22.24 -17.86
CA TYR A 274 -3.43 -22.28 -18.47
C TYR A 274 -2.79 -23.66 -18.26
N ARG A 275 -2.27 -24.25 -19.32
CA ARG A 275 -1.73 -25.63 -19.31
C ARG A 275 -0.36 -25.76 -19.98
N ASP A 276 0.21 -24.66 -20.43
CA ASP A 276 1.49 -24.72 -21.13
C ASP A 276 2.64 -24.93 -20.15
N LYS A 277 3.74 -25.51 -20.65
CA LYS A 277 4.92 -25.82 -19.84
C LYS A 277 5.68 -24.58 -19.38
N VAL A 278 5.68 -23.52 -20.20
CA VAL A 278 6.33 -22.24 -19.86
C VAL A 278 5.47 -21.55 -18.81
N PRO A 279 6.03 -21.03 -17.69
CA PRO A 279 5.26 -20.30 -16.69
C PRO A 279 4.42 -19.18 -17.31
N MET A 280 3.18 -19.01 -16.83
CA MET A 280 2.21 -18.08 -17.44
C MET A 280 2.77 -16.66 -17.53
N PHE A 281 3.30 -16.12 -16.43
CA PHE A 281 3.79 -14.73 -16.40
C PHE A 281 5.01 -14.52 -17.32
N GLU A 282 5.84 -15.53 -17.49
CA GLU A 282 6.97 -15.50 -18.42
C GLU A 282 6.50 -15.44 -19.87
N ARG A 283 5.55 -16.32 -20.24
CA ARG A 283 5.00 -16.40 -21.60
C ARG A 283 4.35 -15.08 -22.04
N PHE A 284 3.67 -14.40 -21.13
CA PHE A 284 3.00 -13.13 -21.41
C PHE A 284 3.91 -11.90 -21.17
N GLY A 285 5.18 -12.10 -20.84
CA GLY A 285 6.15 -11.01 -20.59
C GLY A 285 5.85 -10.18 -19.33
N ALA A 286 4.94 -10.65 -18.47
CA ALA A 286 4.59 -9.98 -17.22
C ALA A 286 5.75 -10.01 -16.23
N GLU A 287 6.50 -11.11 -16.16
CA GLU A 287 7.66 -11.24 -15.25
C GLU A 287 8.72 -10.16 -15.53
N ARG A 288 9.05 -9.95 -16.81
CA ARG A 288 9.97 -8.88 -17.26
C ARG A 288 9.49 -7.48 -16.85
N GLU A 289 8.18 -7.24 -16.91
CA GLU A 289 7.59 -5.97 -16.48
C GLU A 289 7.60 -5.79 -14.96
N ILE A 290 7.41 -6.87 -14.21
CA ILE A 290 7.53 -6.89 -12.74
C ILE A 290 8.97 -6.56 -12.35
N GLU A 291 9.96 -7.24 -12.93
CA GLU A 291 11.37 -6.95 -12.70
C GLU A 291 11.73 -5.51 -13.07
N ARG A 292 11.19 -5.01 -14.20
CA ARG A 292 11.34 -3.61 -14.59
C ARG A 292 10.77 -2.68 -13.51
N ALA A 293 9.60 -2.96 -12.96
CA ALA A 293 8.97 -2.16 -11.90
C ALA A 293 9.74 -2.18 -10.57
N LEU A 294 10.62 -3.14 -10.31
CA LEU A 294 11.48 -3.15 -9.12
C LEU A 294 12.72 -2.27 -9.27
N ARG A 295 13.10 -1.89 -10.49
CA ARG A 295 14.30 -1.06 -10.73
C ARG A 295 14.06 0.39 -10.31
N ARG A 296 15.11 1.02 -9.80
CA ARG A 296 15.12 2.47 -9.54
C ARG A 296 14.98 3.29 -10.83
N LYS A 297 15.63 2.85 -11.91
CA LYS A 297 15.66 3.51 -13.23
C LYS A 297 14.74 2.81 -14.23
N ILE A 298 13.90 3.56 -14.94
CA ILE A 298 13.01 3.08 -16.00
C ILE A 298 13.29 3.82 -17.30
N TRP A 299 13.55 3.10 -18.38
CA TRP A 299 13.76 3.68 -19.70
C TRP A 299 12.44 3.92 -20.42
N LEU A 300 12.36 5.06 -21.11
CA LEU A 300 11.27 5.45 -21.99
C LEU A 300 11.61 5.06 -23.44
N PRO A 301 10.59 4.83 -24.30
CA PRO A 301 10.78 4.49 -25.71
C PRO A 301 11.67 5.50 -26.46
N SER A 302 11.52 6.79 -26.20
CA SER A 302 12.30 7.86 -26.85
C SER A 302 13.75 7.98 -26.34
N GLY A 303 14.22 7.09 -25.44
CA GLY A 303 15.59 7.11 -24.90
C GLY A 303 15.78 7.95 -23.63
N GLY A 304 14.73 8.67 -23.21
CA GLY A 304 14.65 9.27 -21.87
C GLY A 304 14.54 8.20 -20.78
N TYR A 305 14.61 8.62 -19.51
CA TYR A 305 14.46 7.71 -18.39
C TYR A 305 13.91 8.40 -17.13
N LEU A 306 13.31 7.60 -16.26
CA LEU A 306 12.70 7.99 -15.01
C LEU A 306 13.49 7.42 -13.83
N PHE A 307 13.68 8.19 -12.77
CA PHE A 307 14.10 7.68 -11.46
C PHE A 307 12.94 7.71 -10.47
N PHE A 308 12.75 6.62 -9.73
CA PHE A 308 11.77 6.52 -8.66
C PHE A 308 12.51 6.42 -7.32
N ASP A 309 12.37 7.45 -6.49
CA ASP A 309 13.00 7.53 -5.18
C ASP A 309 11.97 7.67 -4.07
N ARG A 310 12.20 6.95 -2.98
CA ARG A 310 11.38 6.99 -1.77
C ARG A 310 12.13 7.77 -0.70
N THR A 311 11.49 8.82 -0.20
CA THR A 311 11.94 9.51 1.03
C THR A 311 11.09 9.03 2.22
N GLU A 312 11.34 9.59 3.40
CA GLU A 312 10.56 9.29 4.60
C GLU A 312 9.08 9.69 4.44
N ALA A 313 8.82 10.88 3.88
CA ALA A 313 7.48 11.45 3.80
C ALA A 313 6.79 11.24 2.44
N MET A 314 7.56 11.20 1.35
CA MET A 314 7.02 11.27 -0.01
C MET A 314 7.80 10.44 -1.03
N PHE A 315 7.23 10.25 -2.21
CA PHE A 315 7.91 9.68 -3.36
C PHE A 315 8.27 10.78 -4.37
N THR A 316 9.48 10.72 -4.90
CA THR A 316 9.97 11.66 -5.91
C THR A 316 10.23 10.91 -7.20
N ILE A 317 9.79 11.49 -8.32
CA ILE A 317 9.96 10.95 -9.65
C ILE A 317 10.66 11.99 -10.50
N ASP A 318 11.84 11.66 -11.02
CA ASP A 318 12.67 12.56 -11.83
C ASP A 318 12.69 12.10 -13.29
N VAL A 319 12.41 13.02 -14.23
CA VAL A 319 12.35 12.76 -15.67
C VAL A 319 13.57 13.32 -16.38
N ASN A 320 14.32 12.45 -17.04
CA ASN A 320 15.51 12.83 -17.79
C ASN A 320 15.34 12.55 -19.29
N SER A 321 15.83 13.45 -20.14
CA SER A 321 15.78 13.32 -21.60
C SER A 321 16.76 12.30 -22.18
N GLY A 322 17.81 11.93 -21.43
CA GLY A 322 18.87 11.04 -21.90
C GLY A 322 19.66 11.62 -23.08
N ARG A 323 20.50 10.79 -23.71
CA ARG A 323 21.22 11.16 -24.94
C ARG A 323 20.32 10.89 -26.15
N SER A 324 19.31 11.74 -26.36
CA SER A 324 18.52 11.70 -27.60
C SER A 324 19.38 12.08 -28.81
N GLN A 325 19.35 11.27 -29.87
CA GLN A 325 19.98 11.54 -31.17
C GLN A 325 19.03 12.30 -32.13
N SER A 326 18.18 13.19 -31.61
CA SER A 326 17.28 13.96 -32.48
C SER A 326 18.00 15.18 -33.08
N SER A 327 18.61 14.98 -34.24
CA SER A 327 19.17 16.00 -35.13
C SER A 327 18.06 16.73 -35.92
N THR A 328 17.11 17.35 -35.22
CA THR A 328 16.01 18.13 -35.85
C THR A 328 15.69 19.39 -35.08
N SER A 329 15.18 20.39 -35.80
CA SER A 329 15.02 21.81 -35.45
C SER A 329 14.08 22.17 -34.30
N ASP A 330 13.43 21.20 -33.64
CA ASP A 330 12.51 21.45 -32.51
C ASP A 330 12.90 20.61 -31.29
N VAL A 331 13.98 21.05 -30.62
CA VAL A 331 14.42 20.47 -29.34
C VAL A 331 13.30 20.56 -28.30
N GLU A 332 12.53 21.66 -28.28
CA GLU A 332 11.46 21.84 -27.28
C GLU A 332 10.33 20.81 -27.44
N GLU A 333 9.83 20.57 -28.66
CA GLU A 333 8.76 19.58 -28.87
C GLU A 333 9.24 18.15 -28.56
N ALA A 334 10.52 17.84 -28.81
CA ALA A 334 11.11 16.55 -28.41
C ALA A 334 11.13 16.36 -26.88
N LEU A 335 11.47 17.40 -26.11
CA LEU A 335 11.41 17.34 -24.64
C LEU A 335 9.98 17.19 -24.13
N VAL A 336 9.03 17.89 -24.75
CA VAL A 336 7.60 17.74 -24.44
C VAL A 336 7.13 16.32 -24.73
N HIS A 337 7.52 15.73 -25.86
CA HIS A 337 7.20 14.35 -26.20
C HIS A 337 7.71 13.36 -25.12
N ILE A 338 8.95 13.53 -24.66
CA ILE A 338 9.51 12.73 -23.57
C ILE A 338 8.70 12.89 -22.27
N ASN A 339 8.29 14.12 -21.92
CA ASN A 339 7.43 14.35 -20.76
C ASN A 339 6.03 13.70 -20.89
N MET A 340 5.47 13.64 -22.11
CA MET A 340 4.21 12.96 -22.36
C MET A 340 4.34 11.44 -22.20
N GLU A 341 5.42 10.84 -22.73
CA GLU A 341 5.76 9.43 -22.48
C GLU A 341 5.98 9.16 -20.98
N ALA A 342 6.70 10.07 -20.31
CA ALA A 342 6.93 10.00 -18.88
C ALA A 342 5.62 10.00 -18.10
N ALA A 343 4.66 10.87 -18.44
CA ALA A 343 3.37 10.94 -17.75
C ALA A 343 2.60 9.60 -17.81
N GLU A 344 2.60 8.93 -18.96
CA GLU A 344 1.97 7.62 -19.14
C GLU A 344 2.70 6.52 -18.34
N GLU A 345 4.04 6.49 -18.43
CA GLU A 345 4.84 5.48 -17.75
C GLU A 345 4.83 5.69 -16.22
N ILE A 346 4.80 6.93 -15.74
CA ILE A 346 4.60 7.27 -14.32
C ILE A 346 3.28 6.68 -13.84
N ALA A 347 2.17 6.97 -14.51
CA ALA A 347 0.87 6.45 -14.11
C ALA A 347 0.84 4.92 -14.06
N ARG A 348 1.49 4.27 -15.04
CA ARG A 348 1.63 2.80 -15.08
C ARG A 348 2.49 2.28 -13.92
N GLN A 349 3.65 2.86 -13.67
CA GLN A 349 4.56 2.46 -12.60
C GLN A 349 3.95 2.68 -11.21
N LEU A 350 3.18 3.76 -11.00
CA LEU A 350 2.45 3.99 -9.75
C LEU A 350 1.48 2.85 -9.44
N ARG A 351 0.78 2.32 -10.46
CA ARG A 351 -0.10 1.14 -10.32
C ARG A 351 0.70 -0.14 -10.04
N LEU A 352 1.67 -0.47 -10.89
CA LEU A 352 2.46 -1.70 -10.78
C LEU A 352 3.23 -1.80 -9.46
N ARG A 353 3.83 -0.70 -9.03
CA ARG A 353 4.57 -0.63 -7.76
C ARG A 353 3.66 -0.43 -6.56
N ASN A 354 2.39 -0.11 -6.80
CA ASN A 354 1.44 0.33 -5.79
C ASN A 354 2.01 1.44 -4.90
N ILE A 355 2.55 2.50 -5.53
CA ILE A 355 3.05 3.68 -4.81
C ILE A 355 1.86 4.53 -4.38
N GLY A 356 1.87 5.00 -3.14
CA GLY A 356 0.87 5.92 -2.62
C GLY A 356 1.44 6.90 -1.61
N GLY A 357 0.60 7.83 -1.15
CA GLY A 357 0.98 8.98 -0.34
C GLY A 357 1.21 10.22 -1.20
N LEU A 358 2.04 11.13 -0.70
CA LEU A 358 2.48 12.30 -1.45
C LEU A 358 3.52 11.88 -2.49
N ILE A 359 3.32 12.30 -3.74
CA ILE A 359 4.18 12.01 -4.88
C ILE A 359 4.49 13.35 -5.56
N ILE A 360 5.76 13.59 -5.85
CA ILE A 360 6.24 14.75 -6.59
C ILE A 360 6.87 14.25 -7.89
N CYS A 361 6.42 14.80 -9.02
CA CYS A 361 6.99 14.51 -10.34
C CYS A 361 7.73 15.75 -10.84
N ASP A 362 9.03 15.59 -11.08
CA ASP A 362 9.93 16.60 -11.64
C ASP A 362 10.07 16.33 -13.16
N PHE A 363 9.27 17.04 -13.94
CA PHE A 363 9.29 16.94 -15.41
C PHE A 363 10.39 17.82 -15.99
N ILE A 364 10.87 17.50 -17.18
CA ILE A 364 11.85 18.34 -17.88
C ILE A 364 11.26 19.73 -18.10
N ASP A 365 12.04 20.77 -17.82
CA ASP A 365 11.65 22.17 -17.97
C ASP A 365 11.00 22.49 -19.32
N MET A 366 9.85 23.15 -19.27
CA MET A 366 9.10 23.61 -20.45
C MET A 366 8.86 25.12 -20.34
N ARG A 367 9.25 25.87 -21.37
CA ARG A 367 9.07 27.34 -21.42
C ARG A 367 7.61 27.73 -21.62
N SER A 368 6.92 27.00 -22.48
CA SER A 368 5.52 27.29 -22.82
C SER A 368 4.53 26.72 -21.79
N ARG A 369 3.70 27.60 -21.19
CA ARG A 369 2.56 27.18 -20.35
C ARG A 369 1.58 26.25 -21.08
N LYS A 370 1.49 26.35 -22.41
CA LYS A 370 0.66 25.43 -23.22
C LYS A 370 1.20 24.00 -23.14
N ASN A 371 2.52 23.84 -23.18
CA ASN A 371 3.16 22.53 -23.10
C ASN A 371 3.06 21.93 -21.69
N GLN A 372 3.25 22.75 -20.65
CA GLN A 372 3.01 22.34 -19.25
C GLN A 372 1.59 21.80 -19.05
N ARG A 373 0.57 22.49 -19.61
CA ARG A 373 -0.83 22.03 -19.57
C ARG A 373 -1.04 20.71 -20.32
N ARG A 374 -0.41 20.53 -21.50
CA ARG A 374 -0.49 19.27 -22.27
C ARG A 374 0.00 18.07 -21.45
N VAL A 375 1.16 18.20 -20.81
CA VAL A 375 1.75 17.15 -19.96
C VAL A 375 0.87 16.85 -18.75
N LEU A 376 0.37 17.89 -18.07
CA LEU A 376 -0.52 17.74 -16.93
C LEU A 376 -1.83 17.01 -17.29
N GLU A 377 -2.45 17.37 -18.41
CA GLU A 377 -3.68 16.71 -18.87
C GLU A 377 -3.42 15.25 -19.27
N ARG A 378 -2.27 14.96 -19.89
CA ARG A 378 -1.87 13.57 -20.18
C ARG A 378 -1.70 12.75 -18.90
N LEU A 379 -1.08 13.31 -17.86
CA LEU A 379 -0.96 12.63 -16.57
C LEU A 379 -2.34 12.35 -15.95
N LYS A 380 -3.25 13.34 -15.96
CA LYS A 380 -4.62 13.17 -15.47
C LYS A 380 -5.38 12.09 -16.23
N GLU A 381 -5.26 12.06 -17.56
CA GLU A 381 -5.86 11.06 -18.43
C GLU A 381 -5.33 9.65 -18.11
N ALA A 382 -4.01 9.49 -18.00
CA ALA A 382 -3.36 8.21 -17.69
C ALA A 382 -3.69 7.68 -16.27
N MET A 383 -4.05 8.57 -15.34
CA MET A 383 -4.45 8.25 -13.97
C MET A 383 -5.96 8.01 -13.81
N LYS A 384 -6.80 8.34 -14.81
CA LYS A 384 -8.27 8.23 -14.74
C LYS A 384 -8.76 6.80 -14.46
N ASP A 385 -8.07 5.82 -15.03
CA ASP A 385 -8.38 4.39 -14.91
C ASP A 385 -7.81 3.74 -13.64
N ASP A 386 -7.07 4.49 -12.80
CA ASP A 386 -6.53 4.00 -11.55
C ASP A 386 -7.66 3.67 -10.56
N SER A 387 -7.54 2.54 -9.88
CA SER A 387 -8.49 2.13 -8.85
C SER A 387 -8.34 2.92 -7.55
N ALA A 388 -7.14 3.45 -7.28
CA ALA A 388 -6.85 4.26 -6.11
C ALA A 388 -7.28 5.72 -6.34
N LYS A 389 -7.88 6.35 -5.31
CA LYS A 389 -8.23 7.76 -5.38
C LYS A 389 -6.97 8.61 -5.51
N CYS A 390 -6.95 9.47 -6.53
CA CYS A 390 -5.82 10.34 -6.84
C CYS A 390 -6.28 11.81 -6.88
N THR A 391 -5.45 12.71 -6.36
CA THR A 391 -5.61 14.15 -6.52
C THR A 391 -4.33 14.70 -7.13
N ILE A 392 -4.43 15.33 -8.30
CA ILE A 392 -3.28 15.89 -9.02
C ILE A 392 -3.43 17.42 -8.99
N SER A 393 -2.43 18.09 -8.42
CA SER A 393 -2.35 19.55 -8.39
C SER A 393 -1.86 20.10 -9.73
N GLY A 394 -1.91 21.43 -9.90
CA GLY A 394 -1.26 22.08 -11.02
C GLY A 394 0.27 21.94 -10.97
N MET A 395 0.93 22.24 -12.08
CA MET A 395 2.39 22.40 -12.10
C MET A 395 2.78 23.66 -11.32
N SER A 396 3.74 23.53 -10.40
CA SER A 396 4.23 24.61 -9.56
C SER A 396 5.11 25.58 -10.35
N GLU A 397 5.48 26.70 -9.73
CA GLU A 397 6.43 27.66 -10.32
C GLU A 397 7.82 27.06 -10.53
N PHE A 398 8.15 26.00 -9.79
CA PHE A 398 9.40 25.25 -9.91
C PHE A 398 9.31 24.09 -10.92
N GLY A 399 8.24 23.97 -11.71
CA GLY A 399 8.07 22.90 -12.70
C GLY A 399 7.62 21.55 -12.13
N LEU A 400 7.41 21.46 -10.81
CA LEU A 400 7.02 20.23 -10.13
C LEU A 400 5.51 20.00 -10.21
N VAL A 401 5.11 18.73 -10.39
CA VAL A 401 3.71 18.31 -10.27
C VAL A 401 3.54 17.53 -8.98
N GLU A 402 2.75 18.08 -8.07
CA GLU A 402 2.39 17.47 -6.80
C GLU A 402 1.11 16.64 -6.97
N MET A 403 1.10 15.43 -6.43
CA MET A 403 -0.10 14.62 -6.39
C MET A 403 -0.17 13.76 -5.13
N THR A 404 -1.39 13.37 -4.76
CA THR A 404 -1.60 12.34 -3.74
C THR A 404 -2.31 11.14 -4.34
N ARG A 405 -1.88 9.95 -3.94
CA ARG A 405 -2.51 8.68 -4.31
C ARG A 405 -2.81 7.87 -3.06
N GLN A 406 -4.05 7.41 -2.91
CA GLN A 406 -4.48 6.68 -1.72
C GLN A 406 -3.61 5.43 -1.48
N ARG A 407 -3.11 5.27 -0.25
CA ARG A 407 -2.45 4.05 0.22
C ARG A 407 -3.50 3.06 0.70
N SER A 408 -3.69 1.97 -0.04
CA SER A 408 -4.60 0.88 0.33
C SER A 408 -3.89 -0.31 0.95
N ARG A 409 -2.72 -0.67 0.40
CA ARG A 409 -1.89 -1.82 0.77
C ARG A 409 -0.40 -1.47 0.63
N GLU A 410 0.48 -2.35 1.09
CA GLU A 410 1.93 -2.24 0.93
C GLU A 410 2.36 -2.09 -0.54
N SER A 411 3.43 -1.33 -0.78
CA SER A 411 4.01 -1.23 -2.12
C SER A 411 4.72 -2.52 -2.51
N LEU A 412 4.89 -2.75 -3.81
CA LEU A 412 5.58 -3.93 -4.34
C LEU A 412 6.98 -4.10 -3.71
N THR A 413 7.71 -2.99 -3.54
CA THR A 413 9.02 -2.97 -2.90
C THR A 413 8.95 -3.40 -1.42
N GLN A 414 7.93 -2.97 -0.68
CA GLN A 414 7.76 -3.36 0.72
C GLN A 414 7.41 -4.84 0.86
N THR A 415 6.65 -5.39 -0.08
CA THR A 415 6.32 -6.81 -0.10
C THR A 415 7.55 -7.67 -0.45
N MET A 416 8.43 -7.20 -1.34
CA MET A 416 9.54 -8.01 -1.87
C MET A 416 10.88 -7.81 -1.14
N PHE A 417 11.15 -6.64 -0.58
CA PHE A 417 12.45 -6.30 0.01
C PHE A 417 12.35 -5.98 1.50
N ILE A 418 13.44 -6.22 2.21
CA ILE A 418 13.68 -5.70 3.56
C ILE A 418 14.69 -4.55 3.48
N SER A 419 14.68 -3.68 4.49
CA SER A 419 15.72 -2.64 4.62
C SER A 419 17.10 -3.26 4.72
N CYS A 420 18.09 -2.64 4.06
CA CYS A 420 19.47 -3.11 4.13
C CYS A 420 19.95 -3.13 5.60
N PRO A 421 20.43 -4.27 6.12
CA PRO A 421 20.86 -4.37 7.51
C PRO A 421 22.16 -3.62 7.80
N TYR A 422 22.90 -3.22 6.76
CA TYR A 422 24.17 -2.50 6.86
C TYR A 422 23.95 -0.98 6.96
N CYS A 423 23.25 -0.44 5.95
CA CYS A 423 23.15 1.01 5.78
C CYS A 423 21.78 1.57 6.18
N HIS A 424 20.84 0.71 6.60
CA HIS A 424 19.46 1.04 6.93
C HIS A 424 18.74 1.88 5.87
N GLY A 425 19.12 1.70 4.60
CA GLY A 425 18.53 2.37 3.45
C GLY A 425 19.30 3.58 2.92
N SER A 426 20.43 3.99 3.52
CA SER A 426 21.24 5.09 2.98
C SER A 426 21.91 4.76 1.64
N GLY A 427 22.10 3.46 1.34
CA GLY A 427 22.86 3.00 0.18
C GLY A 427 24.35 3.30 0.26
N MET A 428 24.85 3.78 1.40
CA MET A 428 26.24 4.21 1.60
C MET A 428 26.80 3.64 2.89
N ILE A 429 28.07 3.26 2.85
CA ILE A 429 28.88 2.93 4.03
C ILE A 429 30.11 3.84 4.03
N LYS A 430 30.70 4.13 5.19
CA LYS A 430 31.92 4.98 5.21
C LYS A 430 33.06 4.22 4.53
N ASN A 431 33.93 4.94 3.84
CA ASN A 431 35.14 4.35 3.27
C ASN A 431 36.14 3.92 4.38
N HIS A 432 37.09 3.05 4.03
CA HIS A 432 38.07 2.51 4.97
C HIS A 432 38.92 3.60 5.66
N GLU A 433 39.26 4.67 4.95
CA GLU A 433 39.98 5.81 5.51
C GLU A 433 39.22 6.47 6.65
N SER A 434 37.91 6.73 6.47
CA SER A 434 37.06 7.32 7.51
C SER A 434 37.01 6.43 8.76
N VAL A 435 36.90 5.11 8.57
CA VAL A 435 36.87 4.15 9.68
C VAL A 435 38.23 4.11 10.39
N SER A 436 39.34 4.15 9.66
CA SER A 436 40.70 4.23 10.23
C SER A 436 40.90 5.47 11.10
N ILE A 437 40.40 6.63 10.66
CA ILE A 437 40.43 7.87 11.44
C ILE A 437 39.60 7.74 12.73
N GLU A 438 38.46 7.04 12.68
CA GLU A 438 37.62 6.76 13.86
C GLU A 438 38.30 5.81 14.85
N ILE A 439 38.95 4.75 14.37
CA ILE A 439 39.78 3.85 15.17
C ILE A 439 40.85 4.64 15.93
N LYS A 440 41.53 5.57 15.26
CA LYS A 440 42.54 6.43 15.89
C LYS A 440 41.96 7.31 17.00
N ARG A 441 40.76 7.87 16.81
CA ARG A 441 40.06 8.66 17.85
C ARG A 441 39.64 7.78 19.03
N ALA A 442 39.13 6.58 18.75
CA ALA A 442 38.74 5.61 19.77
C ALA A 442 39.94 5.16 20.61
N LEU A 443 41.08 4.84 19.98
CA LEU A 443 42.33 4.52 20.68
C LEU A 443 42.74 5.63 21.65
N LYS A 444 42.68 6.90 21.22
CA LYS A 444 42.99 8.05 22.09
C LYS A 444 42.10 8.08 23.33
N LYS A 445 40.81 7.81 23.16
CA LYS A 445 39.83 7.78 24.26
C LYS A 445 40.12 6.63 25.23
N LEU A 446 40.27 5.40 24.71
CA LEU A 446 40.54 4.21 25.51
C LEU A 446 41.84 4.31 26.31
N ILE A 447 42.90 4.84 25.71
CA ILE A 447 44.22 4.90 26.35
C ILE A 447 44.34 6.13 27.25
N CYS A 448 44.09 7.34 26.71
CA CYS A 448 44.37 8.56 27.44
C CYS A 448 43.30 8.90 28.48
N GLN A 449 42.05 8.48 28.31
CA GLN A 449 40.97 8.78 29.26
C GLN A 449 40.63 7.58 30.14
N GLN A 450 40.47 6.40 29.54
CA GLN A 450 40.05 5.19 30.28
C GLN A 450 41.23 4.34 30.79
N GLN A 451 42.48 4.72 30.50
CA GLN A 451 43.69 4.06 30.99
C GLN A 451 43.78 2.56 30.64
N HIS A 452 43.26 2.16 29.47
CA HIS A 452 43.45 0.82 28.93
C HIS A 452 44.74 0.75 28.11
N PHE A 453 45.74 -0.01 28.59
CA PHE A 453 47.07 -0.06 27.95
C PHE A 453 47.34 -1.34 27.14
N GLY A 454 46.56 -2.40 27.31
CA GLY A 454 46.69 -3.64 26.54
C GLY A 454 45.46 -3.86 25.67
N LEU A 455 45.57 -3.55 24.37
CA LEU A 455 44.44 -3.48 23.44
C LEU A 455 44.59 -4.48 22.29
N LYS A 456 43.47 -5.06 21.91
CA LYS A 456 43.31 -5.86 20.69
C LYS A 456 42.20 -5.26 19.86
N LEU A 457 42.54 -4.78 18.67
CA LEU A 457 41.61 -4.27 17.68
C LEU A 457 41.14 -5.42 16.80
N VAL A 458 39.83 -5.65 16.77
CA VAL A 458 39.18 -6.62 15.90
C VAL A 458 38.40 -5.88 14.81
N THR A 459 38.70 -6.15 13.55
CA THR A 459 38.10 -5.49 12.37
C THR A 459 37.66 -6.51 11.32
N HIS A 460 36.87 -6.08 10.34
CA HIS A 460 36.59 -6.90 9.15
C HIS A 460 37.87 -7.11 8.31
N PRO A 461 38.08 -8.28 7.66
CA PRO A 461 39.29 -8.56 6.88
C PRO A 461 39.64 -7.52 5.80
N GLU A 462 38.65 -6.94 5.12
CA GLU A 462 38.89 -5.87 4.13
C GLU A 462 39.46 -4.59 4.76
N LEU A 463 38.96 -4.21 5.94
CA LEU A 463 39.49 -3.07 6.68
C LEU A 463 40.89 -3.39 7.21
N GLU A 464 41.14 -4.61 7.69
CA GLU A 464 42.47 -5.04 8.13
C GLU A 464 43.50 -5.01 6.99
N ALA A 465 43.09 -5.38 5.77
CA ALA A 465 43.95 -5.28 4.59
C ALA A 465 44.32 -3.82 4.28
N TYR A 466 43.34 -2.91 4.31
CA TYR A 466 43.57 -1.47 4.16
C TYR A 466 44.50 -0.93 5.25
N LEU A 467 44.21 -1.23 6.51
CA LEU A 467 45.02 -0.79 7.65
C LEU A 467 46.45 -1.31 7.52
N SER A 468 46.63 -2.58 7.19
CA SER A 468 47.96 -3.20 7.05
C SER A 468 48.84 -2.50 6.01
N GLN A 469 48.24 -2.02 4.92
CA GLN A 469 48.96 -1.30 3.87
C GLN A 469 49.25 0.16 4.24
N HIS A 470 48.29 0.86 4.86
CA HIS A 470 48.35 2.31 5.01
C HIS A 470 48.64 2.79 6.45
N ASP A 471 47.95 2.23 7.45
CA ASP A 471 47.81 2.88 8.76
C ASP A 471 48.33 2.06 9.95
N LYS A 472 48.52 0.75 9.81
CA LYS A 472 48.87 -0.17 10.91
C LYS A 472 50.16 0.26 11.62
N LYS A 473 51.21 0.59 10.85
CA LYS A 473 52.47 1.12 11.39
C LYS A 473 52.28 2.44 12.14
N ASN A 474 51.44 3.33 11.63
CA ASN A 474 51.18 4.63 12.24
C ASN A 474 50.36 4.50 13.52
N LEU A 475 49.35 3.62 13.52
CA LEU A 475 48.53 3.33 14.69
C LEU A 475 49.36 2.68 15.81
N THR A 476 50.21 1.69 15.49
CA THR A 476 51.08 1.06 16.49
C THR A 476 52.05 2.06 17.11
N LYS A 477 52.75 2.88 16.31
CA LYS A 477 53.66 3.93 16.81
C LYS A 477 52.95 4.94 17.73
N LEU A 478 51.73 5.30 17.36
CA LEU A 478 50.92 6.26 18.12
C LEU A 478 50.47 5.68 19.47
N VAL A 479 50.11 4.39 19.50
CA VAL A 479 49.77 3.68 20.74
C VAL A 479 51.01 3.46 21.63
N GLU A 480 52.16 3.13 21.05
CA GLU A 480 53.45 3.03 21.77
C GLU A 480 53.83 4.38 22.40
N GLY A 481 53.60 5.49 21.69
CA GLY A 481 53.80 6.84 22.21
C GLY A 481 52.91 7.20 23.41
N TRP A 482 51.84 6.44 23.65
CA TRP A 482 51.00 6.53 24.85
C TRP A 482 51.28 5.42 25.87
N HIS A 483 52.41 4.72 25.74
CA HIS A 483 52.83 3.62 26.61
C HIS A 483 51.83 2.46 26.67
N ALA A 484 51.14 2.19 25.56
CA ALA A 484 50.20 1.09 25.40
C ALA A 484 50.66 0.11 24.31
N GLN A 485 50.01 -1.06 24.22
CA GLN A 485 50.21 -2.09 23.22
C GLN A 485 48.94 -2.31 22.42
N LEU A 486 49.08 -2.45 21.09
CA LEU A 486 47.99 -2.73 20.18
C LEU A 486 48.29 -3.98 19.34
N SER A 487 47.41 -4.97 19.45
CA SER A 487 47.36 -6.13 18.55
C SER A 487 46.17 -6.03 17.59
N PHE A 488 46.25 -6.72 16.47
CA PHE A 488 45.24 -6.70 15.42
C PHE A 488 44.74 -8.11 15.18
N GLU A 489 43.44 -8.26 15.00
CA GLU A 489 42.76 -9.50 14.67
C GLU A 489 41.63 -9.19 13.68
N SER A 490 41.32 -10.14 12.80
CA SER A 490 40.27 -10.00 11.80
C SER A 490 39.11 -10.94 12.09
N ASN A 491 37.88 -10.47 11.95
CA ASN A 491 36.66 -11.27 12.06
C ASN A 491 35.71 -10.92 10.92
N ASP A 492 35.39 -11.91 10.09
CA ASP A 492 34.51 -11.80 8.92
C ASP A 492 33.02 -11.64 9.28
N ASN A 493 32.65 -11.89 10.54
CA ASN A 493 31.30 -11.64 11.05
C ASN A 493 31.06 -10.15 11.39
N LEU A 494 32.09 -9.30 11.38
CA LEU A 494 31.95 -7.87 11.65
C LEU A 494 31.52 -7.12 10.39
N HIS A 495 30.71 -6.08 10.58
CA HIS A 495 30.42 -5.13 9.52
C HIS A 495 31.72 -4.40 9.08
N LEU A 496 31.86 -4.04 7.80
CA LEU A 496 33.03 -3.33 7.23
C LEU A 496 33.46 -2.07 8.01
N ASN A 497 32.45 -1.33 8.49
CA ASN A 497 32.62 -0.12 9.30
C ASN A 497 32.65 -0.36 10.82
N GLU A 498 32.43 -1.59 11.28
CA GLU A 498 32.50 -1.91 12.69
C GLU A 498 33.92 -2.32 13.07
N PHE A 499 34.33 -1.88 14.25
CA PHE A 499 35.57 -2.29 14.88
C PHE A 499 35.33 -2.42 16.38
N GLN A 500 36.01 -3.36 17.00
CA GLN A 500 35.84 -3.66 18.41
C GLN A 500 37.21 -3.69 19.08
N PHE A 501 37.30 -3.14 20.29
CA PHE A 501 38.48 -3.27 21.12
C PHE A 501 38.25 -4.28 22.23
N TYR A 502 39.26 -5.08 22.51
CA TYR A 502 39.29 -6.02 23.62
C TYR A 502 40.52 -5.76 24.47
N SER A 503 40.39 -5.93 25.79
CA SER A 503 41.56 -5.92 26.65
C SER A 503 42.35 -7.22 26.45
N THR A 504 43.66 -7.11 26.23
CA THR A 504 44.55 -8.28 26.18
C THR A 504 44.77 -8.92 27.55
N ILE A 505 44.42 -8.23 28.63
CA ILE A 505 44.62 -8.70 30.02
C ILE A 505 43.51 -9.67 30.43
N ASN A 506 42.25 -9.33 30.14
CA ASN A 506 41.09 -10.09 30.60
C ASN A 506 40.16 -10.58 29.48
N GLY A 507 40.49 -10.29 28.21
CA GLY A 507 39.71 -10.71 27.05
C GLY A 507 38.33 -10.06 26.91
N LYS A 508 37.96 -9.09 27.75
CA LYS A 508 36.66 -8.44 27.71
C LYS A 508 36.63 -7.35 26.63
N LYS A 509 35.48 -7.22 25.97
CA LYS A 509 35.18 -6.12 25.04
C LYS A 509 35.16 -4.80 25.81
N LEU A 510 35.81 -3.78 25.26
CA LEU A 510 35.90 -2.44 25.81
C LEU A 510 34.82 -1.55 25.18
N GLU A 511 34.20 -0.71 26.00
CA GLU A 511 33.23 0.29 25.54
C GLU A 511 33.95 1.59 25.16
N ILE A 512 33.74 2.04 23.91
CA ILE A 512 34.46 3.18 23.33
C ILE A 512 33.95 4.50 23.86
#